data_AF-A0A964A5X5-F1
#
_entry.id   AF-A0A964A5X5-F1
#
_cell.length_a   1.000
_cell.length_b   1.000
_cell.length_c   1.000
_cell.angle_alpha   90.00
_cell.angle_beta   90.00
_cell.angle_gamma   90.00
#
_symmetry.space_group_name_H-M   'P 1'
#
loop_
_entity.id
_entity.type
_entity.pdbx_description
1 polymer ?
#
loop_
_entity_poly.entity_id
_entity_poly.type
_entity_poly.pdbx_seq_one_letter_code
_entity_poly.pdbx_strand_id
1 'polypeptide(L)'
;MKKFGSLLGLMLFLAACSPEITYESDPGVDMKQYTTFEICPDDLLVLGDENPVYDNESNRKLIADRIRQELMAKGMKEQNGSSELFVNFDIQVTDKVQWTSSCTPNEENRYWEQCEIKEMNFEEGTLSIRFTDLAKNQVVWQGSASAAMVKRKVAVEKIIDEAVGEILRHFRE
;
A
#
# COMPACT_ATOMS: atom_id res chain seq x y z
N MET A 1 -25.61 35.64 35.98
CA MET A 1 -25.82 35.55 34.52
C MET A 1 -24.56 34.99 33.89
N LYS A 2 -24.74 33.98 33.05
CA LYS A 2 -23.77 33.11 32.35
C LYS A 2 -22.71 33.91 31.58
N LYS A 3 -21.47 33.39 31.47
CA LYS A 3 -20.81 33.05 30.18
C LYS A 3 -19.72 31.99 30.42
N PHE A 4 -20.01 30.74 30.06
CA PHE A 4 -19.03 29.66 29.92
C PHE A 4 -18.19 29.96 28.66
N GLY A 5 -16.87 30.07 28.82
CA GLY A 5 -15.93 30.22 27.71
C GLY A 5 -15.79 28.89 26.97
N SER A 6 -16.39 28.78 25.80
CA SER A 6 -16.25 27.61 24.93
C SER A 6 -15.02 27.81 24.04
N LEU A 7 -13.90 27.17 24.41
CA LEU A 7 -12.71 27.05 23.57
C LEU A 7 -12.99 25.97 22.51
N LEU A 8 -13.57 26.37 21.38
CA LEU A 8 -13.81 25.48 20.25
C LEU A 8 -12.52 25.35 19.44
N GLY A 9 -11.72 24.33 19.77
CA GLY A 9 -10.52 23.95 19.02
C GLY A 9 -10.90 23.51 17.61
N LEU A 10 -10.49 24.30 16.61
CA LEU A 10 -10.63 23.98 15.20
C LEU A 10 -9.63 22.89 14.84
N MET A 11 -10.09 21.64 14.84
CA MET A 11 -9.33 20.47 14.41
C MET A 11 -9.22 20.52 12.87
N LEU A 12 -8.10 21.04 12.35
CA LEU A 12 -7.77 20.92 10.93
C LEU A 12 -7.50 19.44 10.61
N PHE A 13 -8.40 18.80 9.88
CA PHE A 13 -8.12 17.52 9.23
C PHE A 13 -7.16 17.76 8.07
N LEU A 14 -5.89 17.41 8.28
CA LEU A 14 -4.92 17.26 7.19
C LEU A 14 -5.33 16.02 6.39
N ALA A 15 -5.97 16.22 5.24
CA ALA A 15 -6.16 15.17 4.26
C ALA A 15 -4.78 14.79 3.68
N ALA A 16 -4.14 13.79 4.26
CA ALA A 16 -2.95 13.18 3.71
C ALA A 16 -3.34 12.36 2.48
N CYS A 17 -2.55 12.44 1.41
CA CYS A 17 -2.68 11.56 0.26
C CYS A 17 -2.24 10.16 0.73
N SER A 18 -3.20 9.32 1.12
CA SER A 18 -2.95 7.92 1.46
C SER A 18 -2.74 7.11 0.18
N PRO A 19 -1.99 5.99 0.23
CA PRO A 19 -1.97 5.04 -0.88
C PRO A 19 -3.38 4.53 -1.18
N GLU A 20 -3.63 4.18 -2.43
CA GLU A 20 -4.83 3.46 -2.84
C GLU A 20 -4.68 2.01 -2.39
N ILE A 21 -5.65 1.50 -1.61
CA ILE A 21 -5.62 0.15 -1.03
C ILE A 21 -6.72 -0.70 -1.68
N THR A 22 -6.35 -1.89 -2.14
CA THR A 22 -7.28 -2.92 -2.59
C THR A 22 -6.99 -4.23 -1.87
N TYR A 23 -8.02 -4.97 -1.48
CA TYR A 23 -7.85 -6.29 -0.88
C TYR A 23 -9.02 -7.20 -1.20
N GLU A 24 -8.77 -8.51 -1.15
CA GLU A 24 -9.72 -9.55 -1.45
C GLU A 24 -9.45 -10.75 -0.55
N SER A 25 -10.51 -11.36 -0.04
CA SER A 25 -10.47 -12.60 0.74
C SER A 25 -11.36 -13.62 0.06
N ASP A 26 -10.97 -14.88 0.07
CA ASP A 26 -11.84 -15.98 -0.36
C ASP A 26 -13.10 -16.00 0.53
N PRO A 27 -14.32 -15.83 -0.02
CA PRO A 27 -15.55 -15.73 0.76
C PRO A 27 -15.85 -16.95 1.65
N GLY A 28 -15.24 -18.10 1.37
CA GLY A 28 -15.42 -19.35 2.13
C GLY A 28 -14.37 -19.60 3.20
N VAL A 29 -13.40 -18.70 3.39
CA VAL A 29 -12.24 -18.92 4.25
C VAL A 29 -12.24 -17.96 5.43
N ASP A 30 -12.29 -18.51 6.65
CA ASP A 30 -12.02 -17.72 7.86
C ASP A 30 -10.51 -17.58 8.04
N MET A 31 -9.99 -16.39 7.77
CA MET A 31 -8.55 -16.09 7.90
C MET A 31 -8.03 -16.22 9.34
N LYS A 32 -8.91 -16.23 10.36
CA LYS A 32 -8.52 -16.39 11.76
C LYS A 32 -8.13 -17.83 12.10
N GLN A 33 -8.49 -18.81 11.27
CA GLN A 33 -8.14 -20.21 11.49
C GLN A 33 -6.63 -20.48 11.38
N TYR A 34 -5.93 -19.69 10.56
CA TYR A 34 -4.50 -19.84 10.36
C TYR A 34 -3.73 -19.24 11.55
N THR A 35 -2.64 -19.87 11.95
CA THR A 35 -1.82 -19.42 13.09
C THR A 35 -0.34 -19.32 12.75
N THR A 36 0.10 -20.02 11.70
CA THR A 36 1.49 -20.05 11.26
C THR A 36 1.65 -19.52 9.85
N PHE A 37 2.78 -18.87 9.58
CA PHE A 37 3.13 -18.38 8.25
C PHE A 37 4.62 -18.61 7.94
N GLU A 38 4.97 -18.54 6.67
CA GLU A 38 6.35 -18.47 6.19
C GLU A 38 6.42 -17.45 5.05
N ILE A 39 7.42 -16.57 5.09
CA ILE A 39 7.70 -15.67 3.96
C ILE A 39 8.36 -16.47 2.85
N CYS A 40 7.89 -16.33 1.61
CA CYS A 40 8.50 -16.97 0.46
C CYS A 40 9.96 -16.51 0.29
N PRO A 41 10.95 -17.42 0.32
CA PRO A 41 12.35 -17.04 0.15
C PRO A 41 12.67 -16.45 -1.23
N ASP A 42 11.95 -16.89 -2.27
CA ASP A 42 12.17 -16.43 -3.65
C ASP A 42 11.82 -14.94 -3.81
N ASP A 43 10.87 -14.43 -3.03
CA ASP A 43 10.47 -13.01 -3.05
C ASP A 43 11.50 -12.09 -2.40
N LEU A 44 12.52 -12.65 -1.71
CA LEU A 44 13.68 -11.89 -1.24
C LEU A 44 14.72 -11.66 -2.34
N LEU A 45 14.64 -12.43 -3.43
CA LEU A 45 15.53 -12.30 -4.57
C LEU A 45 15.02 -11.21 -5.52
N VAL A 46 15.96 -10.48 -6.11
CA VAL A 46 15.63 -9.48 -7.14
C VAL A 46 15.69 -10.18 -8.50
N LEU A 47 14.54 -10.32 -9.15
CA LEU A 47 14.41 -10.97 -10.46
C LEU A 47 14.39 -9.92 -11.59
N GLY A 48 15.49 -9.18 -11.75
CA GLY A 48 15.63 -8.14 -12.77
C GLY A 48 16.26 -6.85 -12.23
N ASP A 49 16.39 -5.83 -13.07
CA ASP A 49 17.00 -4.54 -12.70
C ASP A 49 16.24 -3.33 -13.25
N GLU A 50 14.95 -3.47 -13.54
CA GLU A 50 14.14 -2.40 -14.15
C GLU A 50 14.00 -1.20 -13.21
N ASN A 51 13.90 -1.43 -11.90
CA ASN A 51 13.60 -0.39 -10.91
C ASN A 51 14.46 -0.49 -9.63
N PRO A 52 15.80 -0.41 -9.72
CA PRO A 52 16.71 -0.76 -8.63
C PRO A 52 16.63 0.16 -7.40
N VAL A 53 16.00 1.33 -7.55
CA VAL A 53 15.73 2.26 -6.44
C VAL A 53 14.64 1.70 -5.51
N TYR A 54 13.64 1.04 -6.08
CA TYR A 54 12.46 0.56 -5.37
C TYR A 54 12.52 -0.95 -5.14
N ASP A 55 12.92 -1.70 -6.16
CA ASP A 55 13.11 -3.14 -6.11
C ASP A 55 14.60 -3.50 -6.01
N ASN A 56 15.07 -3.71 -4.79
CA ASN A 56 16.41 -4.20 -4.49
C ASN A 56 16.38 -5.09 -3.23
N GLU A 57 17.47 -5.81 -2.98
CA GLU A 57 17.58 -6.76 -1.86
C GLU A 57 17.28 -6.11 -0.50
N SER A 58 17.74 -4.87 -0.29
CA SER A 58 17.55 -4.16 0.98
C SER A 58 16.08 -3.81 1.21
N ASN A 59 15.39 -3.31 0.18
CA ASN A 59 13.97 -3.00 0.25
C ASN A 59 13.10 -4.26 0.37
N ARG A 60 13.41 -5.32 -0.38
CA ARG A 60 12.71 -6.63 -0.27
C ARG A 60 12.86 -7.22 1.13
N LYS A 61 14.07 -7.16 1.70
CA LYS A 61 14.31 -7.58 3.07
C LYS A 61 13.50 -6.73 4.06
N LEU A 62 13.46 -5.41 3.88
CA LEU A 62 12.68 -4.52 4.73
C LEU A 62 11.18 -4.82 4.67
N ILE A 63 10.63 -5.05 3.47
CA ILE A 63 9.23 -5.45 3.28
C ILE A 63 8.95 -6.75 4.03
N ALA A 64 9.77 -7.79 3.84
CA ALA A 64 9.61 -9.06 4.53
C ALA A 64 9.69 -8.91 6.06
N ASP A 65 10.63 -8.13 6.57
CA ASP A 65 10.79 -7.87 7.99
C ASP A 65 9.58 -7.10 8.56
N ARG A 66 9.01 -6.16 7.80
CA ARG A 66 7.79 -5.45 8.20
C ARG A 66 6.55 -6.36 8.21
N ILE A 67 6.41 -7.21 7.19
CA ILE A 67 5.34 -8.22 7.13
C ILE A 67 5.41 -9.13 8.35
N ARG A 68 6.61 -9.65 8.69
CA ARG A 68 6.81 -10.46 9.90
C ARG A 68 6.34 -9.75 11.15
N GLN A 69 6.77 -8.50 11.34
CA GLN A 69 6.40 -7.71 12.52
C GLN A 69 4.88 -7.54 12.65
N GLU A 70 4.20 -7.17 11.57
CA GLU A 70 2.74 -6.99 11.56
C GLU A 70 2.00 -8.31 11.83
N LEU A 71 2.41 -9.41 11.21
CA LEU A 71 1.79 -10.72 11.40
C LEU A 71 2.01 -11.26 12.81
N MET A 72 3.23 -11.11 13.35
CA MET A 72 3.54 -11.47 14.73
C MET A 72 2.77 -10.61 15.74
N ALA A 73 2.59 -9.31 15.47
CA ALA A 73 1.76 -8.42 16.29
C ALA A 73 0.28 -8.85 16.27
N LYS A 74 -0.18 -9.48 15.19
CA LYS A 74 -1.51 -10.11 15.06
C LYS A 74 -1.57 -11.53 15.64
N GLY A 75 -0.52 -11.99 16.33
CA GLY A 75 -0.49 -13.26 17.05
C GLY A 75 -0.12 -14.49 16.21
N MET A 76 0.32 -14.29 14.97
CA MET A 76 0.82 -15.39 14.14
C MET A 76 2.27 -15.75 14.50
N LYS A 77 2.68 -16.96 14.12
CA LYS A 77 4.05 -17.47 14.32
C LYS A 77 4.71 -17.80 12.99
N GLU A 78 5.94 -17.33 12.80
CA GLU A 78 6.75 -17.73 11.66
C GLU A 78 7.23 -19.18 11.87
N GLN A 79 7.01 -20.05 10.88
CA GLN A 79 7.41 -21.45 10.93
C GLN A 79 7.83 -21.95 9.54
N ASN A 80 9.12 -22.25 9.38
CA ASN A 80 9.66 -22.65 8.08
C ASN A 80 9.36 -24.13 7.77
N GLY A 81 8.95 -24.41 6.54
CA GLY A 81 8.74 -25.76 5.99
C GLY A 81 7.48 -26.49 6.47
N SER A 82 6.70 -25.89 7.36
CA SER A 82 5.48 -26.51 7.91
C SER A 82 4.44 -25.48 8.38
N SER A 83 4.51 -24.27 7.84
CA SER A 83 3.50 -23.24 8.02
C SER A 83 2.19 -23.61 7.32
N GLU A 84 1.10 -23.00 7.75
CA GLU A 84 -0.21 -23.13 7.10
C GLU A 84 -0.35 -22.15 5.93
N LEU A 85 0.25 -20.96 6.06
CA LEU A 85 0.22 -19.92 5.05
C LEU A 85 1.63 -19.63 4.49
N PHE A 86 1.72 -19.61 3.17
CA PHE A 86 2.86 -19.01 2.48
C PHE A 86 2.53 -17.56 2.15
N VAL A 87 3.42 -16.64 2.52
CA VAL A 87 3.25 -15.21 2.30
C VAL A 87 4.18 -14.79 1.17
N ASN A 88 3.58 -14.36 0.07
CA ASN A 88 4.26 -13.86 -1.10
C ASN A 88 4.11 -12.35 -1.21
N PHE A 89 5.10 -11.68 -1.81
CA PHE A 89 4.96 -10.27 -2.16
C PHE A 89 5.69 -9.93 -3.46
N ASP A 90 5.19 -8.90 -4.15
CA ASP A 90 5.81 -8.36 -5.37
C ASP A 90 5.74 -6.83 -5.39
N ILE A 91 6.71 -6.24 -6.08
CA ILE A 91 6.82 -4.80 -6.30
C ILE A 91 6.67 -4.58 -7.80
N GLN A 92 5.68 -3.81 -8.21
CA GLN A 92 5.48 -3.41 -9.59
C GLN A 92 5.62 -1.88 -9.70
N VAL A 93 6.41 -1.41 -10.65
CA VAL A 93 6.50 0.02 -10.99
C VAL A 93 6.00 0.19 -12.41
N THR A 94 5.05 1.09 -12.61
CA THR A 94 4.43 1.35 -13.92
C THR A 94 4.44 2.85 -14.22
N ASP A 95 4.87 3.22 -15.42
CA ASP A 95 4.73 4.59 -15.91
C ASP A 95 3.25 4.93 -16.16
N LYS A 96 2.77 6.01 -15.54
CA LYS A 96 1.41 6.52 -15.68
C LYS A 96 1.43 7.96 -16.18
N VAL A 97 0.40 8.30 -16.95
CA VAL A 97 0.15 9.66 -17.46
C VAL A 97 -1.12 10.18 -16.82
N GLN A 98 -1.05 11.29 -16.10
CA GLN A 98 -2.21 12.00 -15.57
C GLN A 98 -2.42 13.30 -16.32
N TRP A 99 -3.64 13.49 -16.83
CA TRP A 99 -4.07 14.72 -17.46
C TRP A 99 -4.78 15.59 -16.42
N THR A 100 -4.34 16.83 -16.27
CA THR A 100 -5.00 17.82 -15.42
C THR A 100 -5.49 18.97 -16.28
N SER A 101 -6.68 19.48 -16.01
CA SER A 101 -7.23 20.65 -16.70
C SER A 101 -7.42 21.80 -15.72
N SER A 102 -6.91 22.97 -16.08
CA SER A 102 -7.11 24.22 -15.35
C SER A 102 -7.85 25.16 -16.28
N CYS A 103 -9.16 25.30 -16.06
CA CYS A 103 -9.99 26.21 -16.83
C CYS A 103 -10.17 27.51 -16.07
N THR A 104 -9.98 28.64 -16.75
CA THR A 104 -10.27 29.96 -16.20
C THR A 104 -11.61 30.43 -16.75
N PRO A 105 -12.62 30.71 -15.90
CA PRO A 105 -13.91 31.21 -16.38
C PRO A 105 -13.79 32.70 -16.75
N ASN A 106 -14.47 33.11 -17.81
CA ASN A 106 -14.63 34.52 -18.18
C ASN A 106 -15.50 35.22 -17.11
N GLU A 107 -15.01 36.34 -16.58
CA GLU A 107 -15.68 37.11 -15.52
C GLU A 107 -17.00 37.77 -15.96
N GLU A 108 -17.21 38.04 -17.25
CA GLU A 108 -18.40 38.70 -17.79
C GLU A 108 -19.59 37.76 -18.03
N ASN A 109 -19.34 36.54 -18.52
CA ASN A 109 -20.42 35.63 -18.95
C ASN A 109 -20.35 34.24 -18.29
N ARG A 110 -19.37 34.01 -17.38
CA ARG A 110 -19.19 32.77 -16.60
C ARG A 110 -19.00 31.50 -17.43
N TYR A 111 -18.73 31.64 -18.73
CA TYR A 111 -18.33 30.54 -19.60
C TYR A 111 -16.80 30.33 -19.53
N TRP A 112 -16.34 29.10 -19.73
CA TRP A 112 -14.91 28.79 -19.77
C TRP A 112 -14.26 29.41 -21.01
N GLU A 113 -13.28 30.29 -20.83
CA GLU A 113 -12.65 31.01 -21.94
C GLU A 113 -11.36 30.33 -22.41
N GLN A 114 -10.59 29.77 -21.47
CA GLN A 114 -9.35 29.10 -21.75
C GLN A 114 -9.13 27.95 -20.74
N CYS A 115 -8.92 26.75 -21.27
CA CYS A 115 -8.54 25.58 -20.48
C CYS A 115 -7.09 25.20 -20.83
N GLU A 116 -6.22 25.19 -19.83
CA GLU A 116 -4.88 24.65 -19.94
C GLU A 116 -4.92 23.17 -19.57
N ILE A 117 -4.57 22.28 -20.51
CA ILE A 117 -4.43 20.85 -20.26
C ILE A 117 -2.94 20.57 -20.02
N LYS A 118 -2.61 20.04 -18.83
CA LYS A 118 -1.25 19.62 -18.48
C LYS A 118 -1.18 18.10 -18.41
N GLU A 119 -0.23 17.55 -19.14
CA GLU A 119 0.20 16.17 -19.02
C GLU A 119 1.24 16.06 -17.89
N MET A 120 1.05 15.13 -16.96
CA MET A 120 2.02 14.81 -15.93
C MET A 120 2.35 13.31 -15.99
N ASN A 121 3.62 13.02 -16.27
CA ASN A 121 4.15 11.66 -16.23
C ASN A 121 4.69 11.36 -14.82
N PHE A 122 4.31 10.22 -14.26
CA PHE A 122 4.77 9.75 -12.97
C PHE A 122 4.88 8.23 -12.93
N GLU A 123 5.74 7.71 -12.06
CA GLU A 123 5.85 6.28 -11.79
C GLU A 123 4.87 5.93 -10.68
N GLU A 124 4.06 4.90 -10.86
CA GLU A 124 3.20 4.33 -9.82
C GLU A 124 3.83 3.04 -9.30
N GLY A 125 4.14 3.02 -8.02
CA GLY A 125 4.65 1.83 -7.32
C GLY A 125 3.48 1.11 -6.67
N THR A 126 3.38 -0.20 -6.89
CA THR A 126 2.41 -1.09 -6.26
C THR A 126 3.13 -2.18 -5.50
N LEU A 127 2.83 -2.32 -4.21
CA LEU A 127 3.23 -3.45 -3.38
C LEU A 127 2.02 -4.37 -3.21
N SER A 128 2.17 -5.63 -3.60
CA SER A 128 1.14 -6.66 -3.41
C SER A 128 1.62 -7.69 -2.39
N ILE A 129 0.74 -8.13 -1.50
CA ILE A 129 0.97 -9.20 -0.52
C ILE A 129 -0.13 -10.26 -0.69
N ARG A 130 0.27 -11.52 -0.82
CA ARG A 130 -0.63 -12.66 -1.03
C ARG A 130 -0.39 -13.72 0.03
N PHE A 131 -1.47 -14.31 0.54
CA PHE A 131 -1.44 -15.41 1.49
C PHE A 131 -2.02 -16.65 0.82
N THR A 132 -1.17 -17.67 0.69
CA THR A 132 -1.49 -18.95 0.04
C THR A 132 -1.66 -20.01 1.11
N ASP A 133 -2.83 -20.64 1.16
CA ASP A 133 -3.05 -21.86 1.96
C ASP A 133 -2.22 -23.00 1.35
N LEU A 134 -1.23 -23.48 2.08
CA LEU A 134 -0.29 -24.51 1.60
C LEU A 134 -0.92 -25.90 1.49
N ALA A 135 -1.97 -26.19 2.26
CA ALA A 135 -2.65 -27.48 2.19
C ALA A 135 -3.53 -27.58 0.93
N LYS A 136 -4.10 -26.45 0.50
CA LYS A 136 -4.97 -26.36 -0.68
C LYS A 136 -4.26 -25.83 -1.92
N ASN A 137 -3.07 -25.27 -1.76
CA ASN A 137 -2.30 -24.56 -2.79
C ASN A 137 -3.13 -23.48 -3.49
N GLN A 138 -3.79 -22.62 -2.71
CA GLN A 138 -4.67 -21.57 -3.20
C GLN A 138 -4.43 -20.25 -2.47
N VAL A 139 -4.49 -19.13 -3.19
CA VAL A 139 -4.51 -17.80 -2.56
C VAL A 139 -5.84 -17.65 -1.83
N VAL A 140 -5.78 -17.45 -0.52
CA VAL A 140 -6.96 -17.26 0.34
C VAL A 140 -7.18 -15.81 0.72
N TRP A 141 -6.15 -14.97 0.59
CA TRP A 141 -6.24 -13.53 0.78
C TRP A 141 -5.16 -12.83 -0.03
N GLN A 142 -5.47 -11.64 -0.54
CA GLN A 142 -4.52 -10.75 -1.17
C GLN A 142 -4.83 -9.30 -0.85
N GLY A 143 -3.80 -8.46 -0.79
CA GLY A 143 -3.95 -7.03 -0.61
C GLY A 143 -2.81 -6.29 -1.28
N SER A 144 -3.08 -5.10 -1.79
CA SER A 144 -2.09 -4.26 -2.45
C SER A 144 -2.28 -2.79 -2.11
N ALA A 145 -1.17 -2.06 -2.12
CA ALA A 145 -1.11 -0.62 -1.97
C ALA A 145 -0.41 0.00 -3.17
N SER A 146 -1.04 0.98 -3.80
CA SER A 146 -0.50 1.71 -4.94
C SER A 146 -0.31 3.18 -4.59
N ALA A 147 0.83 3.76 -4.97
CA ALA A 147 1.11 5.17 -4.75
C ALA A 147 1.95 5.78 -5.88
N ALA A 148 1.69 7.06 -6.16
CA ALA A 148 2.55 7.84 -7.04
C ALA A 148 3.93 8.02 -6.39
N MET A 149 4.96 7.53 -7.07
CA MET A 149 6.33 7.60 -6.62
C MET A 149 6.86 9.01 -6.88
N VAL A 150 6.92 9.82 -5.81
CA VAL A 150 7.53 11.15 -5.91
C VAL A 150 9.03 10.97 -6.05
N LYS A 151 9.64 11.52 -7.12
CA LYS A 151 11.10 11.54 -7.38
C LYS A 151 11.94 12.32 -6.34
N ARG A 152 11.42 12.54 -5.14
CA ARG A 152 12.14 13.13 -4.01
C ARG A 152 12.67 12.01 -3.12
N LYS A 153 13.70 12.31 -2.33
CA LYS A 153 14.20 11.49 -1.21
C LYS A 153 13.14 11.34 -0.10
N VAL A 154 11.91 10.95 -0.41
CA VAL A 154 11.09 10.28 0.60
C VAL A 154 11.86 9.02 0.97
N ALA A 155 12.06 8.77 2.26
CA ALA A 155 12.72 7.55 2.70
C ALA A 155 11.85 6.38 2.20
N VAL A 156 12.36 5.59 1.26
CA VAL A 156 11.67 4.40 0.70
C VAL A 156 11.18 3.50 1.85
N GLU A 157 11.94 3.45 2.94
CA GLU A 157 11.55 2.82 4.20
C GLU A 157 10.19 3.28 4.73
N LYS A 158 9.93 4.59 4.77
CA LYS A 158 8.64 5.12 5.22
C LYS A 158 7.49 4.69 4.31
N ILE A 159 7.72 4.67 2.99
CA ILE A 159 6.71 4.22 2.02
C ILE A 159 6.40 2.74 2.24
N ILE A 160 7.42 1.91 2.47
CA ILE A 160 7.26 0.48 2.78
C ILE A 160 6.49 0.29 4.09
N ASP A 161 6.85 1.01 5.15
CA ASP A 161 6.15 0.95 6.44
C ASP A 161 4.67 1.29 6.30
N GLU A 162 4.35 2.39 5.62
CA GLU A 162 2.97 2.83 5.38
C GLU A 162 2.22 1.81 4.51
N ALA A 163 2.81 1.32 3.43
CA ALA A 163 2.19 0.36 2.53
C ALA A 163 1.89 -0.97 3.22
N VAL A 164 2.87 -1.58 3.87
CA VAL A 164 2.68 -2.87 4.56
C VAL A 164 1.68 -2.73 5.71
N GLY A 165 1.78 -1.65 6.49
CA GLY A 165 0.87 -1.38 7.60
C GLY A 165 -0.58 -1.21 7.14
N GLU A 166 -0.83 -0.42 6.08
CA GLU A 166 -2.18 -0.22 5.54
C GLU A 166 -2.74 -1.50 4.88
N ILE A 167 -1.93 -2.25 4.12
CA ILE A 167 -2.35 -3.54 3.54
C ILE A 167 -2.75 -4.51 4.65
N LEU A 168 -1.88 -4.71 5.63
CA LEU A 168 -2.10 -5.72 6.68
C LEU A 168 -3.09 -5.25 7.75
N ARG A 169 -3.49 -3.97 7.80
CA ARG A 169 -4.63 -3.55 8.62
C ARG A 169 -5.87 -4.36 8.27
N HIS A 170 -6.13 -4.56 6.98
CA HIS A 170 -7.27 -5.30 6.42
C HIS A 170 -7.13 -6.83 6.48
N PHE A 171 -5.99 -7.34 6.96
CA PHE A 171 -5.82 -8.78 7.19
C PHE A 171 -6.55 -9.20 8.48
N ARG A 172 -7.46 -10.18 8.33
CA ARG A 172 -8.34 -10.77 9.37
C ARG A 172 -9.41 -9.84 9.96
N GLU A 173 -9.75 -8.76 9.26
CA GLU A 173 -10.97 -7.99 9.55
C GLU A 173 -12.22 -8.84 9.29
#